data_AF-A0A536NI70-F1
#
_entry.id   AF-A0A536NI70-F1
#
_cell.length_a   1.000
_cell.length_b   1.000
_cell.length_c   1.000
_cell.angle_alpha   90.00
_cell.angle_beta   90.00
_cell.angle_gamma   90.00
#
_symmetry.space_group_name_H-M   'P 1'
#
loop_
_entity.id
_entity.type
_entity.pdbx_description
1 polymer ?
#
loop_
_entity_poly.entity_id
_entity_poly.type
_entity_poly.pdbx_seq_one_letter_code
_entity_poly.pdbx_strand_id
1 'polypeptide(L)'
;MTSAHDAVVQYPGGLRARFRWAGSGREAEVFALSEAGGILTDLGELVSSEPSALCRAELRADGPVGSWTVRFASPIFDEPAGIAWDTAGLLVVAYGFLTYGLEARIGTLRWSHRSGTPILAVFGSPRLDHVLIQAEIETFAIDASGDVVWRVAHSDVVTEAQLVGGQLILTSYRGDRVALDARTGRPSD
;
A
#
# COMPACT_ATOMS: atom_id res chain seq x y z
N MET A 1 14.21 -21.58 8.08
CA MET A 1 14.40 -20.11 8.19
C MET A 1 14.12 -19.53 6.83
N THR A 2 13.02 -18.80 6.67
CA THR A 2 12.65 -18.17 5.40
C THR A 2 13.51 -16.92 5.21
N SER A 3 14.14 -16.82 4.05
CA SER A 3 14.87 -15.62 3.61
C SER A 3 13.92 -14.45 3.42
N ALA A 4 14.45 -13.23 3.31
CA ALA A 4 13.67 -12.10 2.81
C ALA A 4 13.01 -12.44 1.46
N HIS A 5 11.81 -11.90 1.27
CA HIS A 5 10.99 -12.02 0.07
C HIS A 5 11.25 -10.83 -0.85
N ASP A 6 11.07 -11.02 -2.15
CA ASP A 6 11.25 -9.98 -3.15
C ASP A 6 10.12 -9.98 -4.18
N ALA A 7 9.75 -8.79 -4.64
CA ALA A 7 8.86 -8.59 -5.77
C ALA A 7 9.36 -7.43 -6.64
N VAL A 8 9.13 -7.54 -7.95
CA VAL A 8 9.45 -6.46 -8.89
C VAL A 8 8.18 -6.11 -9.65
N VAL A 9 7.79 -4.84 -9.59
CA VAL A 9 6.61 -4.31 -10.26
C VAL A 9 7.04 -3.21 -11.22
N GLN A 10 6.58 -3.30 -12.46
CA GLN A 10 6.74 -2.23 -13.43
C GLN A 10 5.45 -1.42 -13.48
N TYR A 11 5.55 -0.14 -13.18
CA TYR A 11 4.44 0.81 -13.27
C TYR A 11 4.50 1.60 -14.59
N PRO A 12 3.37 2.22 -14.99
CA PRO A 12 3.35 3.24 -16.03
C PRO A 12 4.39 4.34 -15.81
N GLY A 13 4.74 5.05 -16.89
CA GLY A 13 5.75 6.12 -16.83
C GLY A 13 7.20 5.65 -16.64
N GLY A 14 7.45 4.33 -16.77
CA GLY A 14 8.80 3.75 -16.69
C GLY A 14 9.33 3.55 -15.27
N LEU A 15 8.48 3.74 -14.24
CA LEU A 15 8.87 3.53 -12.85
C LEU A 15 8.95 2.02 -12.55
N ARG A 16 10.15 1.54 -12.22
CA ARG A 16 10.38 0.15 -11.80
C ARG A 16 10.55 0.09 -10.29
N ALA A 17 9.64 -0.57 -9.60
CA ALA A 17 9.68 -0.78 -8.16
C ALA A 17 10.20 -2.18 -7.82
N ARG A 18 11.11 -2.26 -6.87
CA ARG A 18 11.61 -3.49 -6.26
C ARG A 18 11.26 -3.45 -4.78
N PHE A 19 10.40 -4.36 -4.36
CA PHE A 19 10.05 -4.55 -2.96
C PHE A 19 10.88 -5.69 -2.40
N ARG A 20 11.32 -5.53 -1.16
CA ARG A 20 11.91 -6.59 -0.35
C ARG A 20 11.36 -6.51 1.06
N TRP A 21 11.01 -7.63 1.68
CA TRP A 21 10.44 -7.63 3.03
C TRP A 21 10.74 -8.91 3.80
N ALA A 22 10.73 -8.81 5.12
CA ALA A 22 10.97 -9.93 6.02
C ALA A 22 10.32 -9.68 7.40
N GLY A 23 10.21 -10.75 8.19
CA GLY A 23 9.76 -10.68 9.57
C GLY A 23 10.71 -9.88 10.49
N SER A 24 10.27 -9.65 11.72
CA SER A 24 11.05 -8.94 12.76
C SER A 24 12.48 -9.47 12.93
N GLY A 25 13.42 -8.56 13.18
CA GLY A 25 14.84 -8.89 13.41
C GLY A 25 15.63 -9.27 12.16
N ARG A 26 15.06 -9.06 10.96
CA ARG A 26 15.68 -9.42 9.66
C ARG A 26 15.99 -8.19 8.80
N GLU A 27 16.09 -7.02 9.42
CA GLU A 27 16.27 -5.73 8.73
C GLU A 27 17.52 -5.69 7.83
N ALA A 28 18.62 -6.32 8.24
CA ALA A 28 19.84 -6.41 7.44
C ALA A 28 19.61 -7.16 6.12
N GLU A 29 18.73 -8.17 6.12
CA GLU A 29 18.36 -8.87 4.89
C GLU A 29 17.45 -8.01 4.02
N VAL A 30 16.59 -7.18 4.62
CA VAL A 30 15.62 -6.33 3.90
C VAL A 30 16.30 -5.13 3.25
N PHE A 31 17.22 -4.47 3.96
CA PHE A 31 17.86 -3.22 3.53
C PHE A 31 19.00 -3.39 2.52
N ALA A 32 19.15 -4.59 1.98
CA ALA A 32 20.15 -4.92 0.97
C ALA A 32 19.89 -4.24 -0.40
N LEU A 33 18.72 -3.61 -0.65
CA LEU A 33 18.49 -2.88 -1.92
C LEU A 33 19.08 -1.46 -1.90
N SER A 34 19.38 -0.91 -0.72
CA SER A 34 19.81 0.48 -0.52
C SER A 34 21.26 0.80 -0.88
N GLU A 35 22.04 -0.17 -1.38
CA GLU A 35 23.47 0.02 -1.69
C GLU A 35 23.76 0.87 -2.95
N ALA A 36 22.73 1.37 -3.66
CA ALA A 36 22.89 2.03 -4.96
C ALA A 36 22.33 3.46 -5.03
N GLY A 37 22.67 4.34 -4.08
CA GLY A 37 22.46 5.80 -4.19
C GLY A 37 21.01 6.29 -4.37
N GLY A 38 20.84 7.62 -4.40
CA GLY A 38 19.51 8.26 -4.42
C GLY A 38 18.98 8.62 -3.03
N ILE A 39 17.80 9.22 -2.98
CA ILE A 39 17.17 9.63 -1.71
C ILE A 39 16.68 8.38 -0.96
N LEU A 40 16.98 8.29 0.33
CA LEU A 40 16.44 7.27 1.23
C LEU A 40 15.59 7.93 2.30
N THR A 41 14.37 7.43 2.50
CA THR A 41 13.50 7.83 3.62
C THR A 41 13.08 6.59 4.39
N ASP A 42 13.29 6.57 5.70
CA ASP A 42 12.75 5.53 6.57
C ASP A 42 11.48 6.02 7.25
N LEU A 43 10.37 5.32 7.03
CA LEU A 43 9.06 5.64 7.56
C LEU A 43 8.65 4.72 8.71
N GLY A 44 9.55 3.87 9.21
CA GLY A 44 9.26 2.94 10.30
C GLY A 44 8.76 3.63 11.57
N GLU A 45 9.24 4.86 11.85
CA GLU A 45 8.84 5.65 13.01
C GLU A 45 7.36 6.08 13.00
N LEU A 46 6.69 6.06 11.84
CA LEU A 46 5.24 6.25 11.74
C LEU A 46 4.45 5.09 12.37
N VAL A 47 5.11 3.95 12.57
CA VAL A 47 4.52 2.73 13.12
C VAL A 47 4.84 2.59 14.61
N SER A 48 6.11 2.77 14.96
CA SER A 48 6.65 2.55 16.31
C SER A 48 7.95 3.34 16.48
N SER A 49 8.25 3.79 17.70
CA SER A 49 9.56 4.38 18.03
C SER A 49 10.71 3.38 17.94
N GLU A 50 10.41 2.07 17.92
CA GLU A 50 11.38 0.97 17.80
C GLU A 50 11.09 0.13 16.53
N PRO A 51 11.25 0.69 15.32
CA PRO A 51 10.85 0.00 14.10
C PRO A 51 11.71 -1.21 13.77
N SER A 52 12.95 -1.30 14.27
CA SER A 52 13.84 -2.47 14.11
C SER A 52 13.30 -3.76 14.75
N ALA A 53 12.43 -3.64 15.77
CA ALA A 53 11.75 -4.76 16.40
C ALA A 53 10.57 -5.30 15.56
N LEU A 54 10.18 -4.59 14.50
CA LEU A 54 9.03 -4.90 13.66
C LEU A 54 9.43 -5.61 12.36
N CYS A 55 8.43 -6.16 11.66
CA CYS A 55 8.62 -6.62 10.29
C CYS A 55 8.99 -5.42 9.43
N ARG A 56 9.95 -5.59 8.51
CA ARG A 56 10.48 -4.51 7.67
C ARG A 56 10.19 -4.79 6.21
N ALA A 57 9.96 -3.71 5.46
CA ALA A 57 9.96 -3.71 4.01
C ALA A 57 10.82 -2.56 3.48
N GLU A 58 11.43 -2.75 2.31
CA GLU A 58 12.14 -1.73 1.54
C GLU A 58 11.57 -1.72 0.12
N LEU A 59 11.17 -0.53 -0.33
CA LEU A 59 10.85 -0.24 -1.71
C LEU A 59 12.02 0.54 -2.31
N ARG A 60 12.64 -0.02 -3.35
CA ARG A 60 13.54 0.71 -4.24
C ARG A 60 12.84 0.99 -5.56
N ALA A 61 12.68 2.26 -5.91
CA ALA A 61 12.13 2.66 -7.19
C ALA A 61 13.21 3.29 -8.07
N ASP A 62 13.26 2.85 -9.33
CA ASP A 62 14.14 3.35 -10.37
C ASP A 62 13.27 3.98 -11.46
N GLY A 63 13.44 5.28 -11.73
CA GLY A 63 12.64 6.04 -12.69
C GLY A 63 13.47 6.98 -13.57
N PRO A 64 12.84 7.72 -14.50
CA PRO A 64 13.54 8.54 -15.49
C PRO A 64 14.38 9.68 -14.90
N VAL A 65 14.03 10.15 -13.71
CA VAL A 65 14.69 11.27 -13.02
C VAL A 65 15.71 10.81 -11.97
N GLY A 66 15.97 9.51 -11.90
CA GLY A 66 16.80 8.89 -10.90
C GLY A 66 16.00 7.93 -10.03
N SER A 67 16.63 7.54 -8.93
CA SER A 67 16.12 6.48 -8.08
C SER A 67 16.00 6.92 -6.64
N TRP A 68 15.08 6.30 -5.92
CA TRP A 68 14.78 6.60 -4.53
C TRP A 68 14.37 5.34 -3.77
N THR A 69 14.50 5.38 -2.45
CA THR A 69 14.24 4.24 -1.57
C THR A 69 13.37 4.68 -0.39
N VAL A 70 12.36 3.88 -0.07
CA VAL A 70 11.55 4.06 1.13
C VAL A 70 11.53 2.78 1.95
N ARG A 71 11.73 2.89 3.26
CA ARG A 71 11.64 1.76 4.20
C ARG A 71 10.37 1.89 5.04
N PHE A 72 9.77 0.75 5.34
CA PHE A 72 8.53 0.65 6.09
C PHE A 72 8.70 -0.31 7.27
N ALA A 73 7.74 -0.27 8.19
CA ALA A 73 7.61 -1.23 9.27
C ALA A 73 6.16 -1.69 9.42
N SER A 74 5.97 -2.88 9.99
CA SER A 74 4.64 -3.43 10.29
C SER A 74 4.71 -4.36 11.51
N PRO A 75 3.71 -4.34 12.40
CA PRO A 75 3.62 -5.31 13.50
C PRO A 75 3.30 -6.72 13.02
N ILE A 76 2.84 -6.88 11.77
CA ILE A 76 2.54 -8.18 11.16
C ILE A 76 3.46 -8.44 9.96
N PHE A 77 3.71 -9.72 9.71
CA PHE A 77 4.38 -10.14 8.49
C PHE A 77 3.34 -10.23 7.37
N ASP A 78 3.50 -9.39 6.36
CA ASP A 78 2.59 -9.28 5.22
C ASP A 78 3.38 -8.91 3.95
N GLU A 79 2.74 -8.96 2.79
CA GLU A 79 3.32 -8.53 1.52
C GLU A 79 3.01 -7.04 1.25
N PRO A 80 4.02 -6.19 1.00
CA PRO A 80 3.76 -4.82 0.59
C PRO A 80 3.16 -4.79 -0.82
N ALA A 81 2.11 -3.99 -1.00
CA ALA A 81 1.46 -3.79 -2.29
C ALA A 81 1.58 -2.32 -2.72
N GLY A 82 1.56 -2.05 -4.03
CA GLY A 82 1.52 -0.66 -4.50
C GLY A 82 0.90 -0.48 -5.87
N ILE A 83 0.37 0.71 -6.11
CA ILE A 83 -0.21 1.15 -7.39
C ILE A 83 0.35 2.51 -7.79
N ALA A 84 0.52 2.72 -9.09
CA ALA A 84 0.78 4.06 -9.61
C ALA A 84 -0.54 4.79 -9.82
N TRP A 85 -0.63 5.99 -9.27
CA TRP A 85 -1.75 6.90 -9.42
C TRP A 85 -1.30 8.13 -10.22
N ASP A 86 -1.23 7.93 -11.53
CA ASP A 86 -0.60 8.88 -12.46
C ASP A 86 -1.22 10.28 -12.42
N THR A 87 -2.54 10.38 -12.26
CA THR A 87 -3.25 11.68 -12.20
C THR A 87 -2.88 12.49 -10.97
N ALA A 88 -2.57 11.83 -9.85
CA ALA A 88 -2.08 12.47 -8.63
C ALA A 88 -0.55 12.60 -8.59
N GLY A 89 0.18 11.94 -9.50
CA GLY A 89 1.63 11.85 -9.47
C GLY A 89 2.18 11.05 -8.28
N LEU A 90 1.37 10.13 -7.74
CA LEU A 90 1.70 9.36 -6.54
C LEU A 90 1.96 7.89 -6.86
N LEU A 91 2.90 7.28 -6.12
CA LEU A 91 2.90 5.85 -5.89
C LEU A 91 2.23 5.60 -4.54
N VAL A 92 1.11 4.88 -4.55
CA VAL A 92 0.41 4.51 -3.32
C VAL A 92 0.88 3.13 -2.90
N VAL A 93 1.40 3.00 -1.68
CA VAL A 93 1.95 1.75 -1.13
C VAL A 93 1.19 1.38 0.14
N ALA A 94 0.84 0.12 0.31
CA ALA A 94 0.32 -0.42 1.56
C ALA A 94 1.28 -1.45 2.15
N TYR A 95 1.42 -1.44 3.47
CA TYR A 95 2.14 -2.46 4.22
C TYR A 95 1.57 -2.59 5.63
N GLY A 96 1.06 -3.79 5.96
CA GLY A 96 0.41 -4.05 7.23
C GLY A 96 -0.84 -3.17 7.42
N PHE A 97 -0.73 -2.14 8.26
CA PHE A 97 -1.85 -1.28 8.66
C PHE A 97 -1.78 0.13 8.07
N LEU A 98 -0.75 0.42 7.27
CA LEU A 98 -0.52 1.77 6.75
C LEU A 98 -0.57 1.77 5.23
N THR A 99 -1.25 2.79 4.70
CA THR A 99 -1.16 3.23 3.31
C THR A 99 -0.37 4.51 3.25
N TYR A 100 0.52 4.64 2.27
CA TYR A 100 1.41 5.78 2.06
C TYR A 100 1.18 6.33 0.66
N GLY A 101 0.99 7.64 0.54
CA GLY A 101 1.08 8.36 -0.73
C GLY A 101 2.48 8.93 -0.88
N LEU A 102 3.26 8.37 -1.80
CA LEU A 102 4.63 8.80 -2.09
C LEU A 102 4.66 9.57 -3.40
N GLU A 103 5.40 10.67 -3.49
CA GLU A 103 5.66 11.29 -4.79
C GLU A 103 6.39 10.30 -5.70
N ALA A 104 5.76 9.87 -6.80
CA ALA A 104 6.29 8.80 -7.65
C ALA A 104 7.69 9.11 -8.22
N ARG A 105 8.01 10.40 -8.37
CA ARG A 105 9.29 10.86 -8.93
C ARG A 105 10.47 10.76 -7.97
N ILE A 106 10.26 11.01 -6.68
CA ILE A 106 11.35 11.21 -5.71
C ILE A 106 11.17 10.48 -4.38
N GLY A 107 10.04 9.80 -4.18
CA GLY A 107 9.77 8.99 -2.99
C GLY A 107 9.39 9.78 -1.74
N THR A 108 9.22 11.10 -1.83
CA THR A 108 8.82 11.94 -0.68
C THR A 108 7.42 11.56 -0.21
N LEU A 109 7.27 11.34 1.10
CA LEU A 109 5.97 11.09 1.71
C LEU A 109 5.09 12.34 1.63
N ARG A 110 3.88 12.18 1.09
CA ARG A 110 2.85 13.23 1.04
C ARG A 110 1.82 13.05 2.14
N TRP A 111 1.39 11.82 2.33
CA TRP A 111 0.43 11.46 3.36
C TRP A 111 0.60 10.00 3.75
N SER A 112 0.15 9.67 4.95
CA SER A 112 -0.02 8.30 5.42
C SER A 112 -1.38 8.16 6.07
N HIS A 113 -2.03 7.01 5.86
CA HIS A 113 -3.30 6.67 6.47
C HIS A 113 -3.19 5.33 7.19
N ARG A 114 -3.72 5.27 8.42
CA ARG A 114 -3.71 4.04 9.24
C ARG A 114 -5.10 3.42 9.27
N SER A 115 -5.19 2.15 8.91
CA SER A 115 -6.39 1.33 9.08
C SER A 115 -6.45 0.73 10.49
N GLY A 116 -7.65 0.36 10.92
CA GLY A 116 -7.89 -0.36 12.18
C GLY A 116 -7.48 -1.83 12.13
N THR A 117 -7.43 -2.42 10.93
CA THR A 117 -7.06 -3.81 10.66
C THR A 117 -6.06 -3.93 9.52
N PRO A 118 -5.39 -5.08 9.32
CA PRO A 118 -4.51 -5.32 8.19
C PRO A 118 -5.14 -4.97 6.84
N ILE A 119 -4.34 -4.37 5.96
CA ILE A 119 -4.70 -4.01 4.60
C ILE A 119 -4.54 -5.24 3.70
N LEU A 120 -5.59 -5.55 2.95
CA LEU A 120 -5.62 -6.67 2.02
C LEU A 120 -5.28 -6.24 0.60
N ALA A 121 -5.70 -5.05 0.19
CA ALA A 121 -5.53 -4.60 -1.17
C ALA A 121 -5.62 -3.08 -1.32
N VAL A 122 -4.98 -2.58 -2.37
CA VAL A 122 -5.06 -1.20 -2.84
C VAL A 122 -5.47 -1.20 -4.30
N PHE A 123 -6.46 -0.39 -4.66
CA PHE A 123 -6.97 -0.27 -6.03
C PHE A 123 -6.94 1.17 -6.52
N GLY A 124 -6.60 1.32 -7.79
CA GLY A 124 -6.65 2.59 -8.51
C GLY A 124 -7.43 2.43 -9.81
N SER A 125 -8.02 3.53 -10.27
CA SER A 125 -8.67 3.59 -11.57
C SER A 125 -8.56 5.00 -12.14
N PRO A 126 -8.29 5.17 -13.44
CA PRO A 126 -8.30 6.49 -14.07
C PRO A 126 -9.70 7.14 -14.10
N ARG A 127 -10.76 6.42 -13.67
CA ARG A 127 -12.13 6.94 -13.57
C ARG A 127 -12.53 7.39 -12.15
N LEU A 128 -11.60 7.30 -11.21
CA LEU A 128 -11.78 7.69 -9.82
C LEU A 128 -10.79 8.80 -9.47
N ASP A 129 -11.26 9.77 -8.69
CA ASP A 129 -10.44 10.86 -8.16
C ASP A 129 -9.83 10.51 -6.80
N HIS A 130 -9.90 9.22 -6.43
CA HIS A 130 -9.39 8.63 -5.20
C HIS A 130 -8.89 7.21 -5.45
N VAL A 131 -8.06 6.72 -4.53
CA VAL A 131 -7.69 5.30 -4.44
C VAL A 131 -8.56 4.58 -3.43
N LEU A 132 -8.76 3.29 -3.62
CA LEU A 132 -9.49 2.44 -2.68
C LEU A 132 -8.53 1.57 -1.92
N ILE A 133 -8.73 1.49 -0.62
CA ILE A 133 -7.97 0.62 0.26
C ILE A 133 -8.97 -0.30 0.95
N GLN A 134 -8.74 -1.61 0.80
CA GLN A 134 -9.47 -2.62 1.53
C GLN A 134 -8.61 -3.09 2.70
N ALA A 135 -9.12 -2.94 3.91
CA ALA A 135 -8.64 -3.63 5.10
C ALA A 135 -9.63 -4.75 5.50
N GLU A 136 -9.24 -5.63 6.43
CA GLU A 136 -10.08 -6.78 6.82
C GLU A 136 -11.53 -6.39 7.17
N ILE A 137 -11.77 -5.31 7.91
CA ILE A 137 -13.12 -4.93 8.36
C ILE A 137 -13.58 -3.55 7.89
N GLU A 138 -12.83 -2.91 7.00
CA GLU A 138 -13.21 -1.61 6.45
C GLU A 138 -12.70 -1.40 5.02
N THR A 139 -13.45 -0.62 4.26
CA THR A 139 -12.98 -0.03 3.00
C THR A 139 -12.95 1.47 3.16
N PHE A 140 -11.91 2.12 2.66
CA PHE A 140 -11.87 3.57 2.58
C PHE A 140 -11.33 4.04 1.23
N ALA A 141 -11.85 5.18 0.80
CA ALA A 141 -11.37 5.91 -0.35
C ALA A 141 -10.57 7.13 0.11
N ILE A 142 -9.38 7.32 -0.46
CA ILE A 142 -8.46 8.40 -0.11
C ILE A 142 -8.17 9.25 -1.35
N ASP A 143 -8.33 10.56 -1.22
CA ASP A 143 -7.99 11.50 -2.27
C ASP A 143 -6.47 11.79 -2.36
N ALA A 144 -6.06 12.65 -3.30
CA ALA A 144 -4.66 12.97 -3.50
C ALA A 144 -4.01 13.73 -2.32
N SER A 145 -4.82 14.39 -1.48
CA SER A 145 -4.38 15.11 -0.28
C SER A 145 -4.15 14.16 0.89
N GLY A 146 -4.69 12.94 0.83
CA GLY A 146 -4.67 11.97 1.92
C GLY A 146 -5.96 11.96 2.75
N ASP A 147 -6.98 12.72 2.36
CA ASP A 147 -8.24 12.81 3.07
C ASP A 147 -9.15 11.64 2.68
N VAL A 148 -9.88 11.10 3.67
CA VAL A 148 -10.84 10.02 3.45
C VAL A 148 -12.13 10.62 2.89
N VAL A 149 -12.45 10.32 1.62
CA VAL A 149 -13.64 10.84 0.94
C VAL A 149 -14.90 10.02 1.28
N TRP A 150 -14.74 8.72 1.51
CA TRP A 150 -15.78 7.86 2.08
C TRP A 150 -15.16 6.65 2.77
N ARG A 151 -15.93 6.04 3.69
CA ARG A 151 -15.56 4.83 4.42
C ARG A 151 -16.77 3.93 4.63
N VAL A 152 -16.54 2.63 4.57
CA VAL A 152 -17.53 1.59 4.85
C VAL A 152 -16.91 0.62 5.86
N ALA A 153 -17.62 0.35 6.95
CA ALA A 153 -17.26 -0.72 7.88
C ALA A 153 -17.99 -2.00 7.48
N HIS A 154 -17.31 -3.14 7.58
CA HIS A 154 -17.85 -4.46 7.26
C HIS A 154 -18.22 -5.20 8.54
N SER A 155 -19.31 -5.95 8.52
CA SER A 155 -19.77 -6.76 9.67
C SER A 155 -19.03 -8.09 9.82
N ASP A 156 -18.25 -8.47 8.82
CA ASP A 156 -17.45 -9.69 8.77
C ASP A 156 -16.10 -9.38 8.12
N VAL A 157 -15.10 -10.22 8.39
CA VAL A 157 -13.77 -10.08 7.81
C VAL A 157 -13.86 -10.32 6.31
N VAL A 158 -13.41 -9.36 5.51
CA VAL A 158 -13.18 -9.52 4.07
C VAL A 158 -11.94 -10.36 3.87
N THR A 159 -12.00 -11.32 2.95
CA THR A 159 -10.88 -12.21 2.60
C THR A 159 -10.42 -12.02 1.16
N GLU A 160 -11.26 -11.42 0.32
CA GLU A 160 -10.93 -11.10 -1.06
C GLU A 160 -11.60 -9.79 -1.49
N ALA A 161 -10.89 -8.99 -2.29
CA ALA A 161 -11.41 -7.78 -2.90
C ALA A 161 -10.97 -7.67 -4.35
N GLN A 162 -11.87 -7.22 -5.22
CA GLN A 162 -11.59 -6.99 -6.64
C GLN A 162 -12.30 -5.72 -7.14
N LEU A 163 -11.62 -4.92 -7.95
CA LEU A 163 -12.24 -3.77 -8.62
C LEU A 163 -12.59 -4.12 -10.08
N VAL A 164 -13.89 -4.25 -10.38
CA VAL A 164 -14.38 -4.65 -11.71
C VAL A 164 -15.48 -3.69 -12.15
N GLY A 165 -15.35 -3.08 -13.33
CA GLY A 165 -16.42 -2.27 -13.92
C GLY A 165 -16.82 -1.03 -13.09
N GLY A 166 -15.97 -0.55 -12.17
CA GLY A 166 -16.32 0.52 -11.24
C GLY A 166 -17.04 0.05 -9.97
N GLN A 167 -17.11 -1.26 -9.75
CA GLN A 167 -17.62 -1.88 -8.53
C GLN A 167 -16.47 -2.53 -7.77
N LEU A 168 -16.40 -2.28 -6.47
CA LEU A 168 -15.54 -3.03 -5.56
C LEU A 168 -16.33 -4.24 -5.05
N ILE A 169 -15.94 -5.41 -5.52
CA ILE A 169 -16.53 -6.69 -5.11
C ILE A 169 -15.73 -7.23 -3.94
N LEU A 170 -16.43 -7.52 -2.85
CA LEU A 170 -15.86 -8.01 -1.60
C LEU A 170 -16.43 -9.39 -1.29
N THR A 171 -15.56 -10.32 -0.91
CA THR A 171 -15.95 -11.63 -0.39
C THR A 171 -15.55 -11.70 1.08
N SER A 172 -16.49 -12.04 1.96
CA SER A 172 -16.24 -12.20 3.39
C SER A 172 -15.73 -13.60 3.74
N TYR A 173 -15.22 -13.78 4.96
CA TYR A 173 -14.81 -15.07 5.50
C TYR A 173 -15.96 -16.08 5.53
N ARG A 174 -17.19 -15.62 5.78
CA ARG A 174 -18.41 -16.45 5.69
C ARG A 174 -18.84 -16.78 4.27
N GLY A 175 -18.20 -16.20 3.26
CA GLY A 175 -18.53 -16.39 1.84
C GLY A 175 -19.59 -15.43 1.32
N ASP A 176 -20.03 -14.45 2.13
CA ASP A 176 -20.95 -13.41 1.67
C ASP A 176 -20.27 -12.52 0.64
N ARG A 177 -21.01 -12.12 -0.39
CA ARG A 177 -20.50 -11.23 -1.45
C ARG A 177 -21.28 -9.93 -1.47
N VAL A 178 -20.55 -8.82 -1.42
CA VAL A 178 -21.10 -7.46 -1.52
C VAL A 178 -20.41 -6.73 -2.65
N ALA A 179 -21.16 -5.94 -3.41
CA ALA A 179 -20.63 -5.00 -4.38
C ALA A 179 -20.84 -3.58 -3.88
N LEU A 180 -19.77 -2.79 -3.86
CA LEU A 180 -19.83 -1.35 -3.57
C LEU A 180 -19.57 -0.57 -4.85
N ASP A 181 -20.32 0.49 -5.09
CA ASP A 181 -19.96 1.49 -6.11
C ASP A 181 -18.63 2.13 -5.69
N ALA A 182 -17.61 2.00 -6.53
CA ALA A 182 -16.24 2.43 -6.22
C ALA A 182 -16.12 3.95 -6.03
N ARG A 183 -17.07 4.74 -6.54
CA ARG A 183 -17.05 6.19 -6.42
C ARG A 183 -17.59 6.65 -5.07
N THR A 184 -18.59 5.96 -4.55
CA THR A 184 -19.38 6.43 -3.42
C THR A 184 -19.30 5.57 -2.17
N GLY A 185 -18.81 4.33 -2.30
CA GLY A 185 -18.82 3.32 -1.24
C GLY A 185 -20.22 2.79 -0.90
N ARG A 186 -21.26 3.15 -1.66
CA ARG A 186 -22.62 2.63 -1.43
C ARG A 186 -22.77 1.24 -2.05
N PRO A 187 -23.65 0.38 -1.52
CA PRO A 187 -24.01 -0.86 -2.20
C PRO A 187 -24.40 -0.57 -3.66
N SER A 188 -23.83 -1.34 -4.59
CA SER A 188 -24.31 -1.36 -5.98
C SER A 188 -25.51 -2.30 -6.08
N ASP A 189 -26.56 -1.84 -6.76
CA ASP A 189 -27.70 -2.67 -7.16
C ASP A 189 -27.31 -3.70 -8.24
#